data_AF-A0A949YPR6-F1
#
_entry.id   AF-A0A949YPR6-F1
#
_cell.length_a   1.000
_cell.length_b   1.000
_cell.length_c   1.000
_cell.angle_alpha   90.00
_cell.angle_beta   90.00
_cell.angle_gamma   90.00
#
_symmetry.space_group_name_H-M   'P 1'
#
loop_
_entity.id
_entity.type
_entity.pdbx_description
1 polymer ?
#
loop_
_entity_poly.entity_id
_entity_poly.type
_entity_poly.pdbx_seq_one_letter_code
_entity_poly.pdbx_strand_id
1 'polypeptide(L)'
;MSTTITSECINCGACEPECPNTAIYGGGVEWELNGQVSPAIAQDIYYIVPSKCTECVGFHDHEACAAVCPVDCCVPDPSNPETQSVLLARARTLHPDLTIPDDAPSRFLKEGGAEPAPPAGAAETNGAATTAAPAPKPAPAAPAPPKAAPAAPVSSAIAAPIAMVNLPKDVGALPGPIGEKHFEGELNEDFETVLATVDTAPVKGAPGPVRIALRLMEPVLGAMPDSTKAMLEEAVGSPAGFSRARSTALNIILNLILYPAILTAAASVLLGDSVFSIATRGWIFLGVIVAIVETVWRLREGILHAKPASEMIYRAAIYGLAIAPLGAVLTRGGASGRKVERKVAFDGFQTNLHDDKLERDRRYGTVYTVKEYSNAYLVRLEMPRKLPASSLKRLWNLPDEMPDYDYNIALGDNVLTINASVRGEALRRLSYVSSAFPADFMTRIEFGKQVAAFKHRLRDKVMEIVVLKGETGELKNAA
;
A
#
# COMPACT_ATOMS: atom_id res chain seq x y z
N MET A 1 -9.54 32.33 6.98
CA MET A 1 -10.34 31.49 7.89
C MET A 1 -9.47 30.28 8.20
N SER A 2 -9.63 29.58 9.32
CA SER A 2 -9.15 28.19 9.38
C SER A 2 -10.33 27.29 9.12
N THR A 3 -10.20 26.23 8.32
CA THR A 3 -11.22 25.17 8.33
C THR A 3 -11.18 24.50 9.70
N THR A 4 -12.35 24.18 10.26
CA THR A 4 -12.52 23.41 11.49
C THR A 4 -13.35 22.15 11.22
N ILE A 5 -13.19 21.14 12.06
CA ILE A 5 -13.99 19.93 12.00
C ILE A 5 -15.04 20.01 13.11
N THR A 6 -16.32 19.91 12.72
CA THR A 6 -17.44 19.93 13.67
C THR A 6 -17.56 18.60 14.41
N SER A 7 -18.39 18.59 15.46
CA SER A 7 -18.71 17.38 16.23
C SER A 7 -19.45 16.30 15.44
N GLU A 8 -19.83 16.56 14.19
CA GLU A 8 -20.45 15.58 13.29
C GLU A 8 -19.42 14.63 12.64
N CYS A 9 -18.14 14.81 12.93
CA CYS A 9 -17.07 13.95 12.45
C CYS A 9 -17.27 12.48 12.87
N ILE A 10 -17.24 11.59 11.88
CA ILE A 10 -17.35 10.14 12.08
C ILE A 10 -16.00 9.41 12.18
N ASN A 11 -14.89 10.16 12.30
CA ASN A 11 -13.53 9.61 12.41
C ASN A 11 -13.11 8.64 11.29
N CYS A 12 -13.61 8.85 10.06
CA CYS A 12 -13.24 8.02 8.91
C CYS A 12 -11.79 8.23 8.43
N GLY A 13 -11.15 9.35 8.78
CA GLY A 13 -9.77 9.67 8.42
C GLY A 13 -9.55 10.05 6.95
N ALA A 14 -10.61 10.19 6.14
CA ALA A 14 -10.49 10.47 4.72
C ALA A 14 -9.87 11.86 4.41
N CYS A 15 -10.02 12.83 5.31
CA CYS A 15 -9.51 14.19 5.13
C CYS A 15 -8.01 14.34 5.43
N GLU A 16 -7.44 13.47 6.27
CA GLU A 16 -6.04 13.54 6.71
C GLU A 16 -5.02 13.47 5.54
N PRO A 17 -5.10 12.49 4.61
CA PRO A 17 -4.13 12.40 3.50
C PRO A 17 -4.29 13.51 2.45
N GLU A 18 -5.45 14.15 2.39
CA GLU A 18 -5.74 15.19 1.40
C GLU A 18 -5.22 16.58 1.82
N CYS A 19 -4.72 16.74 3.06
CA CYS A 19 -4.26 18.03 3.55
C CYS A 19 -2.81 18.31 3.10
N PRO A 20 -2.56 19.35 2.26
CA PRO A 20 -1.21 19.64 1.75
C PRO A 20 -0.23 20.08 2.85
N ASN A 21 -0.73 20.59 3.97
CA ASN A 21 0.09 21.07 5.09
C ASN A 21 0.18 20.08 6.25
N THR A 22 -0.46 18.91 6.12
CA THR A 22 -0.59 17.93 7.22
C THR A 22 -1.11 18.60 8.50
N ALA A 23 -2.16 19.42 8.35
CA ALA A 23 -2.75 20.22 9.42
C ALA A 23 -3.81 19.46 10.24
N ILE A 24 -4.19 18.26 9.80
CA ILE A 24 -5.28 17.47 10.37
C ILE A 24 -4.69 16.36 11.23
N TYR A 25 -5.18 16.24 12.46
CA TYR A 25 -4.71 15.28 13.44
C TYR A 25 -5.90 14.49 14.01
N GLY A 26 -5.65 13.24 14.37
CA GLY A 26 -6.63 12.42 15.08
C GLY A 26 -6.90 12.94 16.49
N GLY A 27 -8.10 12.66 17.01
CA GLY A 27 -8.46 13.00 18.38
C GLY A 27 -7.46 12.42 19.40
N GLY A 28 -7.01 13.27 20.33
CA GLY A 28 -6.06 12.91 21.38
C GLY A 28 -4.60 12.79 20.94
N VAL A 29 -4.30 13.03 19.66
CA VAL A 29 -2.93 13.07 19.14
C VAL A 29 -2.33 14.44 19.40
N GLU A 30 -1.08 14.51 19.88
CA GLU A 30 -0.36 15.78 19.99
C GLU A 30 0.09 16.26 18.61
N TRP A 31 0.06 17.57 18.37
CA TRP A 31 0.45 18.15 17.09
C TRP A 31 1.76 18.91 17.22
N GLU A 32 2.55 18.92 16.15
CA GLU A 32 3.87 19.55 16.15
C GLU A 32 3.93 20.66 15.11
N LEU A 33 4.45 21.83 15.46
CA LEU A 33 4.79 22.89 14.52
C LEU A 33 6.20 23.41 14.82
N ASN A 34 7.08 23.40 13.82
CA ASN A 34 8.47 23.87 13.94
C ASN A 34 9.26 23.22 15.10
N GLY A 35 9.09 21.91 15.34
CA GLY A 35 9.76 21.20 16.42
C GLY A 35 9.11 21.37 17.81
N GLN A 36 8.01 22.12 17.93
CA GLN A 36 7.28 22.29 19.18
C GLN A 36 6.03 21.41 19.20
N VAL A 37 5.98 20.47 20.15
CA VAL A 37 4.84 19.59 20.38
C VAL A 37 3.82 20.30 21.29
N SER A 38 2.56 20.30 20.89
CA SER A 38 1.43 20.91 21.57
C SER A 38 0.34 19.89 21.84
N PRO A 39 -0.45 20.05 22.93
CA PRO A 39 -1.51 19.13 23.27
C PRO A 39 -2.62 19.10 22.20
N ALA A 40 -3.31 17.96 22.12
CA ALA A 40 -4.43 17.76 21.21
C ALA A 40 -5.55 18.80 21.43
N ILE A 41 -6.06 19.38 20.35
CA ILE A 41 -7.17 20.37 20.41
C ILE A 41 -8.50 19.67 20.69
N ALA A 42 -8.71 18.48 20.11
CA ALA A 42 -9.85 17.62 20.39
C ALA A 42 -9.37 16.23 20.81
N GLN A 43 -10.11 15.59 21.71
CA GLN A 43 -9.78 14.25 22.23
C GLN A 43 -10.51 13.13 21.47
N ASP A 44 -11.74 13.40 21.01
CA ASP A 44 -12.66 12.36 20.54
C ASP A 44 -12.90 12.37 19.02
N ILE A 45 -12.55 13.48 18.36
CA ILE A 45 -12.73 13.67 16.91
C ILE A 45 -11.45 14.18 16.27
N TYR A 46 -11.33 13.98 14.96
CA TYR A 46 -10.30 14.67 14.17
C TYR A 46 -10.43 16.18 14.33
N TYR A 47 -9.29 16.86 14.37
CA TYR A 47 -9.25 18.31 14.46
C TYR A 47 -8.22 18.88 13.48
N ILE A 48 -8.45 20.12 13.08
CA ILE A 48 -7.56 20.88 12.20
C ILE A 48 -6.82 21.90 13.06
N VAL A 49 -5.48 21.92 12.94
CA VAL A 49 -4.63 22.90 13.62
C VAL A 49 -4.73 24.25 12.89
N PRO A 50 -5.27 25.31 13.51
CA PRO A 50 -5.50 26.58 12.82
C PRO A 50 -4.23 27.24 12.30
N SER A 51 -3.13 27.12 13.04
CA SER A 51 -1.82 27.68 12.66
C SER A 51 -1.18 27.01 11.45
N LYS A 52 -1.67 25.83 11.04
CA LYS A 52 -1.21 25.08 9.85
C LYS A 52 -2.21 25.11 8.70
N CYS A 53 -3.47 25.39 8.96
CA CYS A 53 -4.48 25.44 7.92
C CYS A 53 -4.25 26.67 7.02
N THR A 54 -4.26 26.46 5.71
CA THR A 54 -4.22 27.55 4.71
C THR A 54 -5.49 27.60 3.87
N GLU A 55 -6.55 26.89 4.25
CA GLU A 55 -7.77 26.68 3.43
C GLU A 55 -7.44 26.20 2.01
N CYS A 56 -6.35 25.44 1.86
CA CYS A 56 -5.79 25.01 0.59
C CYS A 56 -5.36 26.13 -0.37
N VAL A 57 -5.32 27.39 0.07
CA VAL A 57 -4.79 28.51 -0.71
C VAL A 57 -3.33 28.24 -1.04
N GLY A 58 -3.00 28.30 -2.33
CA GLY A 58 -1.68 27.92 -2.85
C GLY A 58 -1.63 26.53 -3.48
N PHE A 59 -2.65 25.69 -3.27
CA PHE A 59 -2.67 24.29 -3.70
C PHE A 59 -3.95 23.89 -4.45
N HIS A 60 -5.14 24.28 -3.94
CA HIS A 60 -6.44 23.92 -4.49
C HIS A 60 -7.43 25.10 -4.51
N ASP A 61 -8.39 25.05 -5.43
CA ASP A 61 -9.45 26.06 -5.57
C ASP A 61 -10.51 26.00 -4.46
N HIS A 62 -10.57 24.91 -3.69
CA HIS A 62 -11.48 24.69 -2.57
C HIS A 62 -10.83 23.78 -1.53
N GLU A 63 -11.41 23.72 -0.33
CA GLU A 63 -10.92 22.91 0.78
C GLU A 63 -11.01 21.41 0.44
N ALA A 64 -9.85 20.78 0.15
CA ALA A 64 -9.78 19.36 -0.21
C ALA A 64 -10.35 18.44 0.90
N CYS A 65 -10.15 18.81 2.16
CA CYS A 65 -10.73 18.10 3.31
C CYS A 65 -12.26 18.14 3.34
N ALA A 66 -12.88 19.22 2.86
CA ALA A 66 -14.33 19.31 2.74
C ALA A 66 -14.85 18.48 1.57
N ALA A 67 -14.13 18.48 0.43
CA ALA A 67 -14.53 17.72 -0.75
C ALA A 67 -14.56 16.18 -0.54
N VAL A 68 -13.71 15.66 0.35
CA VAL A 68 -13.61 14.22 0.64
C VAL A 68 -14.43 13.80 1.87
N CYS A 69 -15.00 14.74 2.62
CA CYS A 69 -15.70 14.43 3.86
C CYS A 69 -17.06 13.78 3.57
N PRO A 70 -17.33 12.53 3.96
CA PRO A 70 -18.60 11.86 3.67
C PRO A 70 -19.80 12.42 4.44
N VAL A 71 -19.54 13.26 5.44
CA VAL A 71 -20.54 13.87 6.32
C VAL A 71 -20.43 15.40 6.37
N ASP A 72 -19.64 16.00 5.45
CA ASP A 72 -19.49 17.45 5.28
C ASP A 72 -19.14 18.23 6.58
N CYS A 73 -18.42 17.59 7.51
CA CYS A 73 -18.10 18.20 8.82
C CYS A 73 -16.89 19.15 8.79
N CYS A 74 -16.18 19.28 7.66
CA CYS A 74 -15.05 20.20 7.50
C CYS A 74 -15.57 21.55 6.99
N VAL A 75 -15.77 22.50 7.89
CA VAL A 75 -16.39 23.79 7.58
C VAL A 75 -15.44 24.95 7.88
N PRO A 76 -15.50 26.08 7.15
CA PRO A 76 -14.76 27.28 7.51
C PRO A 76 -15.12 27.75 8.92
N ASP A 77 -14.12 28.00 9.77
CA ASP A 77 -14.33 28.49 11.14
C ASP A 77 -14.68 29.99 11.11
N PRO A 78 -15.91 30.37 11.51
CA PRO A 78 -16.31 31.78 11.57
C PRO A 78 -15.55 32.58 12.65
N SER A 79 -14.92 31.89 13.61
CA SER A 79 -14.23 32.52 14.75
C SER A 79 -12.82 32.98 14.41
N ASN A 80 -12.24 32.47 13.30
CA ASN A 80 -10.85 32.74 12.91
C ASN A 80 -10.76 33.21 11.45
N PRO A 81 -11.38 34.33 11.02
CA PRO A 81 -11.29 34.80 9.64
C PRO A 81 -9.89 35.33 9.30
N GLU A 82 -9.40 34.99 8.11
CA GLU A 82 -8.07 35.34 7.61
C GLU A 82 -8.18 35.61 6.12
N THR A 83 -7.36 36.53 5.61
CA THR A 83 -7.35 36.94 4.20
C THR A 83 -6.51 36.00 3.34
N GLN A 84 -6.75 36.00 2.03
CA GLN A 84 -5.98 35.22 1.06
C GLN A 84 -4.47 35.46 1.16
N SER A 85 -4.05 36.72 1.34
CA SER A 85 -2.64 37.10 1.46
C SER A 85 -1.95 36.48 2.67
N VAL A 86 -2.65 36.39 3.82
CA VAL A 86 -2.14 35.77 5.05
C VAL A 86 -2.00 34.25 4.87
N LEU A 87 -2.99 33.61 4.26
CA LEU A 87 -2.97 32.16 4.00
C LEU A 87 -1.87 31.77 3.01
N LEU A 88 -1.67 32.57 1.97
CA LEU A 88 -0.62 32.36 0.98
C LEU A 88 0.79 32.54 1.58
N ALA A 89 0.98 33.55 2.44
CA ALA A 89 2.23 33.76 3.17
C ALA A 89 2.55 32.59 4.13
N ARG A 90 1.53 32.07 4.82
CA ARG A 90 1.66 30.87 5.65
C ARG A 90 2.03 29.64 4.82
N ALA A 91 1.39 29.43 3.67
CA ALA A 91 1.71 28.33 2.76
C ALA A 91 3.19 28.34 2.34
N ARG A 92 3.73 29.52 2.00
CA ARG A 92 5.16 29.71 1.66
C ARG A 92 6.10 29.42 2.84
N THR A 93 5.66 29.71 4.07
CA THR A 93 6.45 29.47 5.28
C THR A 93 6.48 27.99 5.64
N LEU A 94 5.36 27.28 5.45
CA LEU A 94 5.25 25.84 5.71
C LEU A 94 5.97 25.00 4.65
N HIS A 95 6.10 25.51 3.42
CA HIS A 95 6.72 24.82 2.29
C HIS A 95 7.85 25.65 1.66
N PRO A 96 8.99 25.81 2.34
CA PRO A 96 10.11 26.62 1.82
C PRO A 96 10.74 26.06 0.54
N ASP A 97 10.57 24.77 0.28
CA ASP A 97 11.09 24.08 -0.91
C ASP A 97 10.17 24.22 -2.15
N LEU A 98 8.95 24.76 -1.98
CA LEU A 98 7.97 24.93 -3.05
C LEU A 98 7.84 26.40 -3.47
N THR A 99 7.89 26.66 -4.78
CA THR A 99 7.65 27.99 -5.35
C THR A 99 6.15 28.20 -5.61
N ILE A 100 5.46 28.80 -4.64
CA ILE A 100 4.01 29.09 -4.72
C ILE A 100 3.81 30.51 -5.29
N PRO A 101 3.27 30.68 -6.52
CA PRO A 101 3.12 32.00 -7.15
C PRO A 101 1.97 32.81 -6.53
N ASP A 102 1.89 34.11 -6.81
CA ASP A 102 0.85 34.99 -6.24
C ASP A 102 -0.56 34.73 -6.84
N ASP A 103 -0.61 34.18 -8.05
CA ASP A 103 -1.83 33.78 -8.76
C ASP A 103 -2.23 32.31 -8.50
N ALA A 104 -1.65 31.68 -7.48
CA ALA A 104 -1.91 30.29 -7.13
C ALA A 104 -3.42 30.03 -6.83
N PRO A 105 -3.90 28.80 -7.08
CA PRO A 105 -5.30 28.43 -6.88
C PRO A 105 -5.77 28.76 -5.46
N SER A 106 -6.97 29.32 -5.39
CA SER A 106 -7.55 29.83 -4.16
C SER A 106 -9.06 29.93 -4.28
N ARG A 107 -9.76 29.56 -3.21
CA ARG A 107 -11.23 29.71 -3.10
C ARG A 107 -11.72 31.15 -3.19
N PHE A 108 -10.83 32.12 -3.00
CA PHE A 108 -11.14 33.55 -3.13
C PHE A 108 -11.14 34.02 -4.59
N LEU A 109 -10.63 33.23 -5.54
CA LEU A 109 -10.44 33.63 -6.94
C LEU A 109 -11.58 33.20 -7.89
N LYS A 110 -12.62 32.48 -7.42
CA LYS A 110 -13.79 32.13 -8.25
C LYS A 110 -15.14 32.38 -7.57
N GLU A 111 -15.97 33.13 -8.30
CA GLU A 111 -17.35 33.57 -8.06
C GLU A 111 -17.59 34.58 -6.91
N GLY A 112 -17.48 35.87 -7.25
CA GLY A 112 -18.41 36.90 -6.74
C GLY A 112 -18.28 37.40 -5.30
N GLY A 113 -17.14 37.22 -4.62
CA GLY A 113 -16.91 37.75 -3.28
C GLY A 113 -16.17 39.10 -3.30
N ALA A 114 -16.87 40.19 -2.95
CA ALA A 114 -16.25 41.46 -2.65
C ALA A 114 -15.27 41.33 -1.47
N GLU A 115 -14.09 41.93 -1.62
CA GLU A 115 -13.08 42.08 -0.56
C GLU A 115 -13.68 42.84 0.64
N PRO A 116 -13.55 42.35 1.89
CA PRO A 116 -13.85 43.18 3.05
C PRO A 116 -12.83 44.31 3.14
N ALA A 117 -13.32 45.55 3.18
CA ALA A 117 -12.50 46.75 3.25
C ALA A 117 -11.49 46.69 4.41
N PRO A 118 -10.23 47.14 4.22
CA PRO A 118 -9.28 47.29 5.32
C PRO A 118 -9.68 48.43 6.26
N PRO A 119 -9.24 48.40 7.53
CA PRO A 119 -9.50 49.49 8.46
C PRO A 119 -8.78 50.77 8.01
N ALA A 120 -9.45 51.90 8.21
CA ALA A 120 -9.02 53.22 7.79
C ALA A 120 -7.64 53.61 8.34
N GLY A 121 -6.76 54.09 7.46
CA GLY A 121 -5.51 54.72 7.86
C GLY A 121 -4.61 55.17 6.70
N ALA A 122 -4.58 56.49 6.49
CA ALA A 122 -3.60 57.30 5.76
C ALA A 122 -3.63 57.30 4.22
N ALA A 123 -3.83 58.51 3.71
CA ALA A 123 -3.88 58.93 2.31
C ALA A 123 -2.51 58.86 1.62
N GLU A 124 -2.51 58.72 0.29
CA GLU A 124 -1.91 59.71 -0.62
C GLU A 124 -2.30 59.46 -2.08
N THR A 125 -2.15 60.51 -2.87
CA THR A 125 -2.93 60.90 -4.05
C THR A 125 -2.24 60.65 -5.40
N ASN A 126 -3.04 60.83 -6.47
CA ASN A 126 -2.72 61.03 -7.90
C ASN A 126 -2.66 59.73 -8.74
N GLY A 127 -3.40 59.53 -9.83
CA GLY A 127 -4.23 60.40 -10.65
C GLY A 127 -3.87 60.15 -12.13
N ALA A 128 -4.78 59.58 -12.92
CA ALA A 128 -5.00 59.89 -14.34
C ALA A 128 -6.10 58.98 -14.93
N ALA A 129 -7.08 59.64 -15.54
CA ALA A 129 -8.27 59.06 -16.15
C ALA A 129 -8.04 58.64 -17.62
N THR A 130 -8.80 57.65 -18.10
CA THR A 130 -9.38 57.73 -19.46
C THR A 130 -10.66 56.89 -19.59
N THR A 131 -11.78 57.62 -19.71
CA THR A 131 -12.93 57.44 -20.62
C THR A 131 -13.64 56.09 -20.77
N ALA A 132 -14.92 56.10 -20.40
CA ALA A 132 -15.97 55.11 -20.67
C ALA A 132 -16.64 55.29 -22.05
N ALA A 133 -17.24 54.22 -22.59
CA ALA A 133 -18.58 54.13 -23.21
C ALA A 133 -18.91 52.65 -23.56
N PRO A 134 -20.16 52.24 -23.89
CA PRO A 134 -21.05 51.54 -22.96
C PRO A 134 -21.53 50.15 -23.46
N ALA A 135 -22.12 49.40 -22.53
CA ALA A 135 -22.69 48.06 -22.73
C ALA A 135 -23.93 48.02 -23.67
N PRO A 136 -24.12 46.94 -24.47
CA PRO A 136 -25.41 46.60 -25.05
C PRO A 136 -26.21 45.62 -24.16
N LYS A 137 -27.52 45.87 -24.07
CA LYS A 137 -28.54 45.02 -23.43
C LYS A 137 -28.71 43.65 -24.14
N PRO A 138 -29.17 42.60 -23.45
CA PRO A 138 -29.36 41.27 -24.02
C PRO A 138 -30.70 41.09 -24.75
N ALA A 139 -30.68 40.28 -25.81
CA ALA A 139 -31.86 39.78 -26.53
C ALA A 139 -32.30 38.39 -25.98
N PRO A 140 -33.56 37.98 -26.19
CA PRO A 140 -34.26 37.02 -25.33
C PRO A 140 -34.01 35.54 -25.66
N ALA A 141 -34.25 34.69 -24.65
CA ALA A 141 -34.04 33.24 -24.64
C ALA A 141 -34.96 32.44 -25.58
N ALA A 142 -34.43 31.34 -26.11
CA ALA A 142 -35.15 30.28 -26.82
C ALA A 142 -35.24 28.99 -25.95
N PRO A 143 -36.24 28.12 -26.19
CA PRO A 143 -36.88 27.31 -25.15
C PRO A 143 -36.28 25.90 -24.94
N ALA A 144 -36.53 25.36 -23.74
CA ALA A 144 -36.12 24.02 -23.30
C ALA A 144 -36.93 22.88 -23.96
N PRO A 145 -36.34 21.68 -24.13
CA PRO A 145 -37.06 20.48 -24.56
C PRO A 145 -37.90 19.83 -23.43
N PRO A 146 -38.90 19.00 -23.77
CA PRO A 146 -40.07 18.75 -22.92
C PRO A 146 -39.91 17.63 -21.88
N LYS A 147 -40.71 17.79 -20.81
CA LYS A 147 -40.90 16.89 -19.66
C LYS A 147 -41.46 15.52 -20.05
N ALA A 148 -40.88 14.45 -19.48
CA ALA A 148 -41.56 13.17 -19.29
C ALA A 148 -42.46 13.21 -18.03
N ALA A 149 -43.62 12.57 -18.12
CA ALA A 149 -44.72 12.56 -17.17
C ALA A 149 -44.50 11.55 -16.00
N PRO A 150 -45.29 11.63 -14.91
CA PRO A 150 -44.89 11.31 -13.55
C PRO A 150 -45.16 9.85 -13.14
N ALA A 151 -44.28 9.29 -12.29
CA ALA A 151 -44.60 8.13 -11.46
C ALA A 151 -45.16 8.58 -10.10
N ALA A 152 -46.12 7.81 -9.60
CA ALA A 152 -47.00 8.06 -8.45
C ALA A 152 -46.27 8.32 -7.11
N PRO A 153 -46.92 9.00 -6.14
CA PRO A 153 -46.27 9.43 -4.91
C PRO A 153 -46.19 8.25 -3.94
N VAL A 154 -44.97 7.79 -3.65
CA VAL A 154 -44.74 6.97 -2.46
C VAL A 154 -44.45 7.95 -1.33
N SER A 155 -45.37 8.00 -0.36
CA SER A 155 -45.28 8.78 0.86
C SER A 155 -43.90 8.63 1.51
N SER A 156 -43.03 9.63 1.36
CA SER A 156 -41.83 9.77 2.17
C SER A 156 -42.27 10.17 3.57
N ALA A 157 -42.64 9.17 4.37
CA ALA A 157 -42.54 9.31 5.80
C ALA A 157 -41.08 9.65 6.10
N ILE A 158 -40.88 10.85 6.64
CA ILE A 158 -39.61 11.35 7.14
C ILE A 158 -39.04 10.28 8.07
N ALA A 159 -38.05 9.53 7.60
CA ALA A 159 -37.18 8.78 8.49
C ALA A 159 -36.32 9.84 9.20
N ALA A 160 -36.54 9.97 10.50
CA ALA A 160 -35.79 10.83 11.40
C ALA A 160 -34.26 10.63 11.21
N PRO A 161 -33.44 11.66 11.49
CA PRO A 161 -31.99 11.57 11.39
C PRO A 161 -31.48 10.37 12.20
N ILE A 162 -30.56 9.61 11.62
CA ILE A 162 -29.95 8.44 12.27
C ILE A 162 -29.30 8.91 13.56
N ALA A 163 -29.92 8.55 14.68
CA ALA A 163 -29.45 8.89 16.00
C ALA A 163 -28.09 8.23 16.27
N MET A 164 -27.01 9.01 16.31
CA MET A 164 -25.82 8.68 17.11
C MET A 164 -26.11 8.74 18.63
N VAL A 165 -27.35 9.00 19.05
CA VAL A 165 -27.73 9.25 20.45
C VAL A 165 -28.25 8.00 21.17
N ASN A 166 -28.40 6.85 20.52
CA ASN A 166 -28.84 5.61 21.18
C ASN A 166 -27.99 4.40 20.76
N LEU A 167 -26.68 4.43 21.05
CA LEU A 167 -25.92 3.17 21.06
C LEU A 167 -26.40 2.30 22.24
N PRO A 168 -26.82 1.05 22.00
CA PRO A 168 -27.14 0.13 23.07
C PRO A 168 -25.92 -0.04 23.98
N LYS A 169 -26.11 0.15 25.29
CA LYS A 169 -25.06 -0.06 26.29
C LYS A 169 -24.76 -1.55 26.49
N ASP A 170 -25.72 -2.41 26.16
CA ASP A 170 -25.59 -3.86 26.19
C ASP A 170 -25.66 -4.39 24.74
N VAL A 171 -24.58 -5.05 24.30
CA VAL A 171 -24.44 -5.57 22.94
C VAL A 171 -24.66 -7.09 22.87
N GLY A 172 -25.11 -7.71 23.97
CA GLY A 172 -25.30 -9.15 24.06
C GLY A 172 -23.99 -9.93 24.07
N ALA A 173 -24.11 -11.27 24.10
CA ALA A 173 -22.95 -12.15 24.11
C ALA A 173 -22.25 -12.20 22.75
N LEU A 174 -20.92 -12.22 22.76
CA LEU A 174 -20.12 -12.44 21.56
C LEU A 174 -20.35 -13.85 20.99
N PRO A 175 -20.24 -14.02 19.67
CA PRO A 175 -20.40 -15.32 19.03
C PRO A 175 -19.30 -16.29 19.53
N GLY A 176 -19.71 -17.50 19.90
CA GLY A 176 -18.81 -18.59 20.31
C GLY A 176 -18.00 -19.17 19.13
N PRO A 177 -17.13 -20.17 19.37
CA PRO A 177 -16.27 -20.75 18.34
C PRO A 177 -17.09 -21.38 17.20
N ILE A 178 -16.49 -21.47 16.01
CA ILE A 178 -17.10 -22.13 14.86
C ILE A 178 -16.78 -23.62 14.88
N GLY A 179 -17.79 -24.45 14.65
CA GLY A 179 -17.62 -25.89 14.45
C GLY A 179 -17.04 -26.22 13.07
N GLU A 180 -16.74 -27.49 12.84
CA GLU A 180 -16.30 -27.96 11.52
C GLU A 180 -17.38 -27.73 10.46
N LYS A 181 -16.95 -27.26 9.29
CA LYS A 181 -17.81 -27.03 8.13
C LYS A 181 -17.40 -27.94 6.99
N HIS A 182 -18.33 -28.21 6.08
CA HIS A 182 -18.08 -28.93 4.84
C HIS A 182 -18.70 -28.18 3.67
N PHE A 183 -18.02 -28.19 2.52
CA PHE A 183 -18.45 -27.46 1.32
C PHE A 183 -18.63 -28.40 0.13
N GLU A 184 -19.38 -27.94 -0.87
CA GLU A 184 -19.53 -28.68 -2.13
C GLU A 184 -18.18 -28.79 -2.86
N GLY A 185 -17.88 -29.99 -3.37
CA GLY A 185 -16.59 -30.28 -4.02
C GLY A 185 -15.43 -30.55 -3.04
N GLU A 186 -15.69 -30.59 -1.73
CA GLU A 186 -14.72 -30.98 -0.72
C GLU A 186 -14.59 -32.50 -0.62
N LEU A 187 -13.36 -33.00 -0.42
CA LEU A 187 -13.10 -34.42 -0.17
C LEU A 187 -13.72 -34.87 1.17
N ASN A 188 -14.32 -36.07 1.17
CA ASN A 188 -14.92 -36.67 2.36
C ASN A 188 -13.89 -37.25 3.35
N GLU A 189 -12.63 -37.36 2.94
CA GLU A 189 -11.54 -37.90 3.75
C GLU A 189 -11.06 -36.91 4.83
N ASP A 190 -10.40 -37.41 5.87
CA ASP A 190 -9.78 -36.56 6.89
C ASP A 190 -8.63 -35.71 6.33
N PHE A 191 -8.47 -34.50 6.85
CA PHE A 191 -7.42 -33.57 6.39
C PHE A 191 -6.02 -34.17 6.46
N GLU A 192 -5.70 -34.92 7.52
CA GLU A 192 -4.38 -35.56 7.68
C GLU A 192 -4.15 -36.66 6.62
N THR A 193 -5.20 -37.39 6.26
CA THR A 193 -5.15 -38.41 5.21
C THR A 193 -4.86 -37.77 3.86
N VAL A 194 -5.58 -36.70 3.52
CA VAL A 194 -5.36 -35.96 2.28
C VAL A 194 -3.97 -35.31 2.27
N LEU A 195 -3.53 -34.73 3.39
CA LEU A 195 -2.19 -34.15 3.50
C LEU A 195 -1.08 -35.18 3.31
N ALA A 196 -1.28 -36.42 3.78
CA ALA A 196 -0.33 -37.51 3.57
C ALA A 196 -0.21 -37.95 2.09
N THR A 197 -1.22 -37.67 1.26
CA THR A 197 -1.14 -37.92 -0.19
C THR A 197 -0.31 -36.87 -0.93
N VAL A 198 0.00 -35.74 -0.30
CA VAL A 198 0.84 -34.69 -0.91
C VAL A 198 2.25 -35.21 -1.08
N ASP A 199 2.69 -35.31 -2.33
CA ASP A 199 4.05 -35.72 -2.64
C ASP A 199 5.01 -34.56 -2.30
N THR A 200 5.56 -34.67 -1.10
CA THR A 200 6.53 -33.72 -0.54
C THR A 200 7.95 -33.95 -1.08
N ALA A 201 8.14 -34.86 -2.04
CA ALA A 201 9.44 -35.01 -2.69
C ALA A 201 9.88 -33.63 -3.22
N PRO A 202 11.10 -33.18 -2.87
CA PRO A 202 11.59 -31.91 -3.36
C PRO A 202 11.56 -31.95 -4.88
N VAL A 203 10.99 -30.91 -5.50
CA VAL A 203 11.05 -30.71 -6.95
C VAL A 203 12.49 -30.99 -7.36
N LYS A 204 12.71 -31.98 -8.26
CA LYS A 204 14.05 -32.43 -8.65
C LYS A 204 14.85 -31.20 -9.08
N GLY A 205 15.74 -30.73 -8.21
CA GLY A 205 16.60 -29.60 -8.50
C GLY A 205 17.55 -29.94 -9.63
N ALA A 206 18.27 -28.93 -10.12
CA ALA A 206 19.22 -29.11 -11.21
C ALA A 206 20.18 -30.29 -10.94
N PRO A 207 20.50 -31.12 -11.95
CA PRO A 207 21.43 -32.24 -11.78
C PRO A 207 22.80 -31.75 -11.30
N GLY A 208 23.52 -32.59 -10.56
CA GLY A 208 24.80 -32.25 -9.90
C GLY A 208 25.78 -31.45 -10.77
N PRO A 209 26.06 -31.84 -12.03
CA PRO A 209 26.94 -31.10 -12.93
C PRO A 209 26.46 -29.67 -13.22
N VAL A 210 25.16 -29.46 -13.37
CA VAL A 210 24.58 -28.14 -13.63
C VAL A 210 24.72 -27.24 -12.41
N ARG A 211 24.56 -27.78 -11.19
CA ARG A 211 24.78 -27.03 -9.95
C ARG A 211 26.22 -26.54 -9.83
N ILE A 212 27.18 -27.39 -10.19
CA ILE A 212 28.61 -27.03 -10.19
C ILE A 212 28.88 -25.93 -11.23
N ALA A 213 28.37 -26.09 -12.45
CA ALA A 213 28.52 -25.09 -13.50
C ALA A 213 27.94 -23.72 -13.11
N LEU A 214 26.72 -23.70 -12.55
CA LEU A 214 26.10 -22.47 -12.07
C LEU A 214 26.89 -21.82 -10.93
N ARG A 215 27.43 -22.63 -10.00
CA ARG A 215 28.28 -22.14 -8.92
C ARG A 215 29.56 -21.45 -9.42
N LEU A 216 30.19 -21.99 -10.46
CA LEU A 216 31.36 -21.38 -11.08
C LEU A 216 31.02 -20.08 -11.81
N MET A 217 29.81 -19.99 -12.38
CA MET A 217 29.35 -18.81 -13.12
C MET A 217 28.72 -17.72 -12.23
N GLU A 218 28.56 -17.94 -10.92
CA GLU A 218 27.98 -16.99 -9.98
C GLU A 218 28.57 -15.56 -10.04
N PRO A 219 29.89 -15.35 -10.18
CA PRO A 219 30.45 -14.01 -10.28
C PRO A 219 29.92 -13.24 -11.50
N VAL A 220 29.59 -13.90 -12.61
CA VAL A 220 29.04 -13.27 -13.82
C VAL A 220 27.53 -13.15 -13.71
N LEU A 221 26.87 -14.23 -13.27
CA LEU A 221 25.42 -14.29 -13.11
C LEU A 221 24.89 -13.31 -12.05
N GLY A 222 25.72 -12.92 -11.09
CA GLY A 222 25.37 -11.93 -10.07
C GLY A 222 25.05 -10.53 -10.61
N ALA A 223 25.45 -10.21 -11.85
CA ALA A 223 25.09 -8.95 -12.50
C ALA A 223 23.61 -8.90 -12.95
N MET A 224 22.91 -10.04 -13.02
CA MET A 224 21.52 -10.09 -13.48
C MET A 224 20.53 -9.38 -12.53
N PRO A 225 19.31 -9.03 -13.00
CA PRO A 225 18.22 -8.54 -12.17
C PRO A 225 17.83 -9.49 -11.04
N ASP A 226 17.30 -8.94 -9.94
CA ASP A 226 16.91 -9.70 -8.75
C ASP A 226 15.89 -10.80 -9.07
N SER A 227 14.89 -10.48 -9.90
CA SER A 227 13.86 -11.43 -10.35
C SER A 227 14.46 -12.64 -11.07
N THR A 228 15.40 -12.41 -12.00
CA THR A 228 16.06 -13.49 -12.74
C THR A 228 16.92 -14.37 -11.82
N LYS A 229 17.63 -13.76 -10.87
CA LYS A 229 18.43 -14.51 -9.88
C LYS A 229 17.52 -15.29 -8.92
N ALA A 230 16.36 -14.75 -8.55
CA ALA A 230 15.37 -15.43 -7.71
C ALA A 230 14.82 -16.68 -8.42
N MET A 231 14.43 -16.54 -9.68
CA MET A 231 13.99 -17.67 -10.50
C MET A 231 15.07 -18.75 -10.64
N LEU A 232 16.34 -18.35 -10.76
CA LEU A 232 17.45 -19.29 -10.88
C LEU A 232 17.73 -20.01 -9.55
N GLU A 233 17.71 -19.30 -8.41
CA GLU A 233 17.84 -19.89 -7.08
C GLU A 233 16.72 -20.91 -6.80
N GLU A 234 15.50 -20.59 -7.22
CA GLU A 234 14.34 -21.48 -7.15
C GLU A 234 14.49 -22.71 -8.06
N ALA A 235 14.84 -22.52 -9.34
CA ALA A 235 15.04 -23.62 -10.29
C ALA A 235 16.17 -24.58 -9.87
N VAL A 236 17.19 -24.07 -9.18
CA VAL A 236 18.29 -24.89 -8.64
C VAL A 236 17.88 -25.66 -7.39
N GLY A 237 16.86 -25.19 -6.66
CA GLY A 237 16.28 -25.85 -5.49
C GLY A 237 17.24 -26.04 -4.31
N SER A 238 18.41 -25.40 -4.33
CA SER A 238 19.40 -25.52 -3.25
C SER A 238 20.32 -24.30 -3.16
N PRO A 239 20.45 -23.66 -1.98
CA PRO A 239 21.38 -22.53 -1.77
C PRO A 239 22.84 -22.90 -2.02
N ALA A 240 23.18 -24.19 -1.90
CA ALA A 240 24.53 -24.69 -2.18
C ALA A 240 24.89 -24.62 -3.68
N GLY A 241 23.89 -24.71 -4.57
CA GLY A 241 24.07 -24.65 -6.03
C GLY A 241 24.16 -23.23 -6.55
N PHE A 242 23.16 -22.41 -6.27
CA PHE A 242 23.12 -20.99 -6.64
C PHE A 242 22.50 -20.19 -5.50
N SER A 243 23.05 -19.02 -5.20
CA SER A 243 22.41 -18.08 -4.26
C SER A 243 22.41 -16.65 -4.78
N ARG A 244 21.27 -15.97 -4.59
CA ARG A 244 21.10 -14.55 -4.97
C ARG A 244 22.09 -13.63 -4.26
N ALA A 245 22.23 -13.81 -2.95
CA ALA A 245 23.12 -13.02 -2.11
C ALA A 245 24.58 -13.24 -2.50
N ARG A 246 24.99 -14.52 -2.59
CA ARG A 246 26.36 -14.92 -2.90
C ARG A 246 26.79 -14.48 -4.30
N SER A 247 25.96 -14.74 -5.31
CA SER A 247 26.26 -14.32 -6.69
C SER A 247 26.43 -12.81 -6.80
N THR A 248 25.58 -12.02 -6.13
CA THR A 248 25.70 -10.56 -6.10
C THR A 248 26.99 -10.09 -5.41
N ALA A 249 27.34 -10.69 -4.27
CA ALA A 249 28.58 -10.37 -3.56
C ALA A 249 29.83 -10.70 -4.40
N LEU A 250 29.85 -11.87 -5.04
CA LEU A 250 30.93 -12.28 -5.93
C LEU A 250 31.04 -11.37 -7.15
N ASN A 251 29.92 -10.92 -7.70
CA ASN A 251 29.90 -9.97 -8.82
C ASN A 251 30.39 -8.57 -8.41
N ILE A 252 30.09 -8.12 -7.19
CA ILE A 252 30.64 -6.87 -6.65
C ILE A 252 32.17 -6.96 -6.54
N ILE A 253 32.70 -8.06 -6.02
CA ILE A 253 34.15 -8.31 -5.94
C ILE A 253 34.76 -8.34 -7.36
N LEU A 254 34.08 -8.98 -8.31
CA LEU A 254 34.50 -9.01 -9.70
C LEU A 254 34.55 -7.60 -10.31
N ASN A 255 33.51 -6.77 -10.10
CA ASN A 255 33.44 -5.41 -10.65
C ASN A 255 34.51 -4.49 -10.06
N LEU A 256 34.92 -4.70 -8.80
CA LEU A 256 36.02 -3.98 -8.18
C LEU A 256 37.36 -4.19 -8.90
N ILE A 257 37.52 -5.30 -9.61
CA ILE A 257 38.69 -5.60 -10.44
C ILE A 257 38.43 -5.23 -11.91
N LEU A 258 37.24 -5.57 -12.41
CA LEU A 258 36.87 -5.45 -13.82
C LEU A 258 36.76 -3.98 -14.27
N TYR A 259 36.14 -3.10 -13.47
CA TYR A 259 35.98 -1.70 -13.86
C TYR A 259 37.30 -0.93 -13.96
N PRO A 260 38.22 -1.01 -12.97
CA PRO A 260 39.56 -0.45 -13.14
C PRO A 260 40.30 -1.01 -14.34
N ALA A 261 40.23 -2.33 -14.57
CA ALA A 261 40.91 -2.97 -15.69
C ALA A 261 40.39 -2.48 -17.05
N ILE A 262 39.06 -2.43 -17.24
CA ILE A 262 38.42 -1.96 -18.48
C ILE A 262 38.74 -0.49 -18.74
N LEU A 263 38.62 0.38 -17.72
CA LEU A 263 38.89 1.81 -17.89
C LEU A 263 40.37 2.07 -18.18
N THR A 264 41.27 1.33 -17.54
CA THR A 264 42.71 1.47 -17.78
C THR A 264 43.09 0.97 -19.18
N ALA A 265 42.51 -0.15 -19.62
CA ALA A 265 42.71 -0.67 -20.98
C ALA A 265 42.17 0.31 -22.03
N ALA A 266 40.96 0.84 -21.82
CA ALA A 266 40.37 1.85 -22.71
C ALA A 266 41.24 3.11 -22.78
N ALA A 267 41.72 3.60 -21.64
CA ALA A 267 42.61 4.74 -21.58
C ALA A 267 43.94 4.49 -22.28
N SER A 268 44.55 3.32 -22.10
CA SER A 268 45.79 2.93 -22.78
C SER A 268 45.62 2.92 -24.30
N VAL A 269 44.51 2.38 -24.82
CA VAL A 269 44.22 2.37 -26.25
C VAL A 269 43.95 3.78 -26.80
N LEU A 270 43.16 4.59 -26.09
CA LEU A 270 42.77 5.93 -26.56
C LEU A 270 43.89 6.97 -26.45
N LEU A 271 44.72 6.86 -25.41
CA LEU A 271 45.81 7.81 -25.14
C LEU A 271 47.16 7.34 -25.73
N GLY A 272 47.22 6.10 -26.24
CA GLY A 272 48.43 5.52 -26.83
C GLY A 272 49.56 5.27 -25.84
N ASP A 273 49.24 5.17 -24.54
CA ASP A 273 50.21 5.06 -23.46
C ASP A 273 50.20 3.65 -22.84
N SER A 274 51.25 3.29 -22.10
CA SER A 274 51.37 1.98 -21.46
C SER A 274 50.39 1.81 -20.30
N VAL A 275 49.89 0.58 -20.09
CA VAL A 275 48.85 0.26 -19.09
C VAL A 275 49.22 0.70 -17.66
N PHE A 276 50.51 0.75 -17.33
CA PHE A 276 51.03 1.10 -16.00
C PHE A 276 51.77 2.45 -15.96
N SER A 277 51.42 3.40 -16.84
CA SER A 277 51.99 4.74 -16.85
C SER A 277 51.44 5.63 -15.71
N ILE A 278 52.12 6.75 -15.45
CA ILE A 278 51.60 7.76 -14.52
C ILE A 278 50.29 8.36 -15.05
N ALA A 279 50.12 8.45 -16.37
CA ALA A 279 48.92 8.99 -17.01
C ALA A 279 47.70 8.05 -16.87
N THR A 280 47.91 6.73 -16.85
CA THR A 280 46.81 5.75 -16.72
C THR A 280 46.37 5.54 -15.27
N ARG A 281 47.17 5.94 -14.28
CA ARG A 281 46.89 5.78 -12.84
C ARG A 281 45.53 6.35 -12.42
N GLY A 282 45.14 7.52 -12.95
CA GLY A 282 43.86 8.15 -12.62
C GLY A 282 42.64 7.30 -13.01
N TRP A 283 42.76 6.50 -14.07
CA TRP A 283 41.68 5.65 -14.57
C TRP A 283 41.42 4.43 -13.69
N ILE A 284 42.47 3.92 -13.03
CA ILE A 284 42.33 2.87 -12.01
C ILE A 284 41.47 3.38 -10.85
N PHE A 285 41.79 4.57 -10.32
CA PHE A 285 41.01 5.19 -9.23
C PHE A 285 39.57 5.48 -9.66
N LEU A 286 39.36 5.99 -10.87
CA LEU A 286 38.03 6.21 -11.41
C LEU A 286 37.22 4.90 -11.46
N GLY A 287 37.83 3.81 -11.90
CA GLY A 287 37.18 2.49 -11.94
C GLY A 287 36.78 1.98 -10.56
N VAL A 288 37.63 2.18 -9.55
CA VAL A 288 37.31 1.82 -8.16
C VAL A 288 36.16 2.66 -7.65
N ILE A 289 36.15 3.97 -7.90
CA ILE A 289 35.05 4.87 -7.50
C ILE A 289 33.74 4.42 -8.15
N VAL A 290 33.73 4.13 -9.45
CA VAL A 290 32.54 3.64 -10.16
C VAL A 290 32.04 2.33 -9.55
N ALA A 291 32.93 1.39 -9.22
CA ALA A 291 32.58 0.13 -8.59
C ALA A 291 31.96 0.34 -7.18
N ILE A 292 32.50 1.26 -6.39
CA ILE A 292 31.97 1.59 -5.06
C ILE A 292 30.59 2.24 -5.17
N VAL A 293 30.42 3.22 -6.05
CA VAL A 293 29.13 3.91 -6.26
C VAL A 293 28.07 2.92 -6.73
N GLU A 294 28.40 2.04 -7.68
CA GLU A 294 27.50 0.96 -8.11
C GLU A 294 27.17 0.03 -6.94
N THR A 295 28.15 -0.36 -6.13
CA THR A 295 27.94 -1.24 -4.96
C THR A 295 26.95 -0.63 -3.97
N VAL A 296 27.13 0.65 -3.63
CA VAL A 296 26.22 1.38 -2.74
C VAL A 296 24.82 1.45 -3.34
N TRP A 297 24.70 1.76 -4.64
CA TRP A 297 23.40 1.79 -5.31
C TRP A 297 22.72 0.42 -5.31
N ARG A 298 23.48 -0.65 -5.54
CA ARG A 298 22.96 -2.03 -5.60
C ARG A 298 22.49 -2.55 -4.25
N LEU A 299 23.18 -2.16 -3.17
CA LEU A 299 22.89 -2.59 -1.80
C LEU A 299 22.18 -1.51 -0.96
N ARG A 300 21.65 -0.46 -1.60
CA ARG A 300 21.09 0.73 -0.93
C ARG A 300 20.02 0.41 0.12
N GLU A 301 19.28 -0.68 -0.05
CA GLU A 301 18.21 -1.06 0.89
C GLU A 301 18.78 -1.65 2.18
N GLY A 302 19.88 -2.41 2.09
CA GLY A 302 20.60 -2.86 3.28
C GLY A 302 21.36 -1.72 3.95
N ILE A 303 22.01 -0.86 3.15
CA ILE A 303 22.89 0.21 3.67
C ILE A 303 22.07 1.37 4.27
N LEU A 304 21.02 1.84 3.59
CA LEU A 304 20.26 3.02 4.02
C LEU A 304 19.06 2.69 4.90
N HIS A 305 18.47 1.49 4.75
CA HIS A 305 17.24 1.10 5.43
C HIS A 305 17.41 -0.10 6.37
N ALA A 306 18.65 -0.56 6.60
CA ALA A 306 19.00 -1.64 7.52
C ALA A 306 18.17 -2.94 7.37
N LYS A 307 17.70 -3.23 6.15
CA LYS A 307 16.88 -4.43 5.90
C LYS A 307 17.69 -5.71 6.11
N PRO A 308 17.10 -6.77 6.70
CA PRO A 308 17.75 -8.07 6.84
C PRO A 308 18.02 -8.71 5.47
N ALA A 309 19.06 -9.55 5.38
CA ALA A 309 19.53 -10.10 4.10
C ALA A 309 18.48 -10.92 3.33
N SER A 310 17.50 -11.51 4.03
CA SER A 310 16.37 -12.22 3.43
C SER A 310 15.39 -11.31 2.68
N GLU A 311 15.40 -10.01 2.96
CA GLU A 311 14.46 -9.02 2.43
C GLU A 311 15.15 -7.97 1.54
N MET A 312 16.46 -8.12 1.32
CA MET A 312 17.21 -7.24 0.44
C MET A 312 16.90 -7.54 -1.03
N ILE A 313 16.62 -6.47 -1.79
CA ILE A 313 16.52 -6.54 -3.25
C ILE A 313 17.95 -6.41 -3.83
N TYR A 314 18.47 -7.50 -4.40
CA TYR A 314 19.82 -7.50 -4.97
C TYR A 314 19.81 -6.99 -6.41
N ARG A 315 19.96 -5.67 -6.58
CA ARG A 315 19.85 -5.02 -7.90
C ARG A 315 20.90 -5.51 -8.91
N ALA A 316 20.55 -5.36 -10.19
CA ALA A 316 21.44 -5.66 -11.31
C ALA A 316 22.70 -4.78 -11.31
N ALA A 317 23.77 -5.25 -11.95
CA ALA A 317 24.89 -4.40 -12.32
C ALA A 317 24.49 -3.51 -13.52
N ILE A 318 25.31 -2.50 -13.83
CA ILE A 318 25.13 -1.58 -14.97
C ILE A 318 25.00 -2.36 -16.28
N TYR A 319 25.82 -3.41 -16.47
CA TYR A 319 25.76 -4.29 -17.64
C TYR A 319 24.77 -5.47 -17.48
N GLY A 320 24.07 -5.54 -16.34
CA GLY A 320 23.17 -6.62 -15.98
C GLY A 320 21.98 -6.80 -16.92
N LEU A 321 21.53 -5.71 -17.54
CA LEU A 321 20.42 -5.76 -18.51
C LEU A 321 20.83 -6.48 -19.80
N ALA A 322 22.09 -6.34 -20.23
CA ALA A 322 22.60 -6.98 -21.45
C ALA A 322 22.69 -8.51 -21.31
N ILE A 323 22.93 -9.01 -20.08
CA ILE A 323 23.02 -10.44 -19.79
C ILE A 323 21.68 -11.07 -19.33
N ALA A 324 20.64 -10.26 -19.12
CA ALA A 324 19.33 -10.74 -18.69
C ALA A 324 18.68 -11.80 -19.64
N PRO A 325 18.81 -11.72 -20.98
CA PRO A 325 18.28 -12.73 -21.89
C PRO A 325 18.88 -14.12 -21.67
N LEU A 326 20.16 -14.19 -21.28
CA LEU A 326 20.83 -15.45 -20.97
C LEU A 326 20.19 -16.14 -19.76
N GLY A 327 19.84 -15.35 -18.73
CA GLY A 327 19.13 -15.85 -17.55
C GLY A 327 17.75 -16.41 -17.89
N ALA A 328 17.02 -15.78 -18.82
CA ALA A 328 15.72 -16.29 -19.29
C ALA A 328 15.81 -17.63 -20.03
N VAL A 329 16.92 -17.89 -20.74
CA VAL A 329 17.18 -19.19 -21.38
C VAL A 329 17.50 -20.25 -20.34
N LEU A 330 18.29 -19.91 -19.32
CA LEU A 330 18.68 -20.83 -18.25
C LEU A 330 17.51 -21.23 -17.35
N THR A 331 16.51 -20.37 -17.18
CA THR A 331 15.32 -20.65 -16.36
C THR A 331 14.17 -21.30 -17.14
N ARG A 332 14.26 -21.35 -18.48
CA ARG A 332 13.20 -21.85 -19.38
C ARG A 332 12.84 -23.33 -19.18
N GLY A 333 13.72 -24.12 -18.57
CA GLY A 333 13.49 -25.53 -18.24
C GLY A 333 12.96 -25.82 -16.82
N GLY A 334 12.90 -24.81 -15.95
CA GLY A 334 12.51 -24.98 -14.53
C GLY A 334 11.40 -24.04 -14.06
N ALA A 335 10.95 -23.11 -14.89
CA ALA A 335 9.93 -22.12 -14.52
C ALA A 335 8.51 -22.68 -14.65
N SER A 336 8.13 -23.59 -13.75
CA SER A 336 6.73 -23.87 -13.45
C SER A 336 6.58 -23.99 -11.94
N GLY A 337 6.66 -22.85 -11.26
CA GLY A 337 6.39 -22.76 -9.84
C GLY A 337 6.42 -21.29 -9.44
N ARG A 338 5.27 -20.63 -9.49
CA ARG A 338 5.16 -19.25 -8.99
C ARG A 338 4.95 -19.38 -7.48
N LYS A 339 6.01 -19.47 -6.68
CA LYS A 339 5.89 -19.36 -5.22
C LYS A 339 5.54 -17.91 -4.88
N VAL A 340 4.26 -17.57 -4.90
CA VAL A 340 3.76 -16.28 -4.40
C VAL A 340 3.83 -16.31 -2.87
N GLU A 341 5.03 -16.15 -2.34
CA GLU A 341 5.24 -15.88 -0.92
C GLU A 341 5.15 -14.37 -0.73
N ARG A 342 3.93 -13.82 -0.60
CA ARG A 342 3.73 -12.42 -0.23
C ARG A 342 4.04 -12.28 1.25
N LYS A 343 5.33 -12.21 1.60
CA LYS A 343 5.75 -11.79 2.94
C LYS A 343 5.43 -10.31 3.07
N VAL A 344 4.52 -9.99 3.98
CA VAL A 344 4.32 -8.62 4.45
C VAL A 344 5.61 -8.22 5.17
N ALA A 345 6.48 -7.51 4.47
CA ALA A 345 7.54 -6.76 5.12
C ALA A 345 6.91 -5.50 5.74
N PHE A 346 7.25 -5.27 7.01
CA PHE A 346 7.30 -4.00 7.76
C PHE A 346 6.65 -4.13 9.14
N ASP A 347 7.50 -4.36 10.16
CA ASP A 347 7.19 -3.94 11.52
C ASP A 347 7.29 -2.41 11.56
N GLY A 348 6.13 -1.75 11.49
CA GLY A 348 6.04 -0.33 11.78
C GLY A 348 6.25 -0.08 13.27
N PHE A 349 6.82 1.09 13.59
CA PHE A 349 7.02 1.57 14.97
C PHE A 349 5.80 1.30 15.86
N GLN A 350 6.01 0.49 16.90
CA GLN A 350 4.98 0.17 17.88
C GLN A 350 4.73 1.40 18.77
N THR A 351 3.55 2.01 18.61
CA THR A 351 2.97 2.92 19.60
C THR A 351 1.56 2.46 19.91
N ASN A 352 1.07 2.77 21.12
CA ASN A 352 -0.20 2.26 21.69
C ASN A 352 -1.48 2.66 20.92
N LEU A 353 -1.37 3.42 19.82
CA LEU A 353 -2.49 3.83 18.97
C LEU A 353 -2.41 3.32 17.52
N HIS A 354 -1.32 2.64 17.12
CA HIS A 354 -1.20 2.08 15.77
C HIS A 354 -1.49 0.57 15.81
N ASP A 355 -2.58 0.15 15.14
CA ASP A 355 -2.86 -1.26 14.91
C ASP A 355 -1.68 -1.90 14.16
N ASP A 356 -1.13 -2.98 14.73
CA ASP A 356 -0.09 -3.83 14.14
C ASP A 356 -0.44 -4.13 12.67
N LYS A 357 0.47 -3.77 11.76
CA LYS A 357 0.26 -3.90 10.32
C LYS A 357 -0.08 -5.34 9.95
N LEU A 358 0.55 -6.32 10.58
CA LEU A 358 0.30 -7.73 10.29
C LEU A 358 -1.13 -8.13 10.68
N GLU A 359 -1.62 -7.62 11.81
CA GLU A 359 -2.98 -7.87 12.26
C GLU A 359 -4.02 -7.16 11.39
N ARG A 360 -3.69 -5.95 10.92
CA ARG A 360 -4.49 -5.25 9.92
C ARG A 360 -4.60 -6.06 8.63
N ASP A 361 -3.48 -6.53 8.10
CA ASP A 361 -3.44 -7.33 6.87
C ASP A 361 -4.19 -8.67 7.02
N ARG A 362 -4.19 -9.29 8.22
CA ARG A 362 -5.04 -10.46 8.50
C ARG A 362 -6.52 -10.14 8.35
N ARG A 363 -6.99 -8.96 8.79
CA ARG A 363 -8.40 -8.54 8.69
C ARG A 363 -8.86 -8.29 7.26
N TYR A 364 -7.91 -7.99 6.37
CA TYR A 364 -8.17 -7.90 4.94
C TYR A 364 -7.98 -9.24 4.19
N GLY A 365 -7.65 -10.33 4.89
CA GLY A 365 -7.44 -11.64 4.26
C GLY A 365 -6.21 -11.72 3.35
N THR A 366 -5.25 -10.81 3.52
CA THR A 366 -4.06 -10.74 2.64
C THR A 366 -2.88 -11.56 3.15
N VAL A 367 -2.96 -12.09 4.38
CA VAL A 367 -1.90 -12.89 5.00
C VAL A 367 -2.13 -14.37 4.70
N TYR A 368 -1.62 -14.82 3.55
CA TYR A 368 -1.62 -16.23 3.18
C TYR A 368 -0.32 -16.66 2.52
N THR A 369 -0.07 -17.97 2.57
CA THR A 369 1.05 -18.62 1.87
C THR A 369 0.51 -19.73 0.99
N VAL A 370 1.11 -19.89 -0.19
CA VAL A 370 0.81 -20.99 -1.11
C VAL A 370 2.12 -21.75 -1.36
N LYS A 371 2.13 -23.04 -1.03
CA LYS A 371 3.22 -23.96 -1.37
C LYS A 371 2.75 -24.89 -2.48
N GLU A 372 3.51 -24.94 -3.55
CA GLU A 372 3.25 -25.86 -4.66
C GLU A 372 4.07 -27.15 -4.48
N TYR A 373 3.39 -28.29 -4.57
CA TYR A 373 3.96 -29.64 -4.60
C TYR A 373 3.75 -30.27 -5.98
N SER A 374 4.26 -31.47 -6.23
CA SER A 374 4.13 -32.11 -7.55
C SER A 374 2.66 -32.33 -7.93
N ASN A 375 1.86 -32.85 -6.99
CA ASN A 375 0.46 -33.24 -7.16
C ASN A 375 -0.56 -32.32 -6.46
N ALA A 376 -0.13 -31.35 -5.64
CA ALA A 376 -1.04 -30.50 -4.86
C ALA A 376 -0.53 -29.07 -4.65
N TYR A 377 -1.42 -28.19 -4.19
CA TYR A 377 -1.12 -26.89 -3.61
C TYR A 377 -1.55 -26.89 -2.14
N LEU A 378 -0.70 -26.41 -1.24
CA LEU A 378 -1.02 -26.20 0.16
C LEU A 378 -1.16 -24.70 0.41
N VAL A 379 -2.39 -24.27 0.67
CA VAL A 379 -2.72 -22.89 1.02
C VAL A 379 -2.85 -22.79 2.53
N ARG A 380 -2.23 -21.78 3.13
CA ARG A 380 -2.37 -21.44 4.55
C ARG A 380 -2.72 -19.97 4.68
N LEU A 381 -3.94 -19.67 5.11
CA LEU A 381 -4.46 -18.33 5.36
C LEU A 381 -4.55 -18.09 6.88
N GLU A 382 -4.11 -16.92 7.33
CA GLU A 382 -4.22 -16.52 8.74
C GLU A 382 -5.42 -15.60 8.95
N MET A 383 -6.33 -16.03 9.82
CA MET A 383 -7.49 -15.24 10.25
C MET A 383 -7.10 -14.23 11.34
N PRO A 384 -7.85 -13.13 11.49
CA PRO A 384 -7.60 -12.12 12.52
C PRO A 384 -7.69 -12.68 13.94
N ARG A 385 -6.75 -12.24 14.79
CA ARG A 385 -6.57 -12.68 16.18
C ARG A 385 -6.94 -11.61 17.20
N LYS A 386 -6.82 -10.33 16.86
CA LYS A 386 -7.07 -9.21 17.80
C LYS A 386 -8.05 -8.19 17.24
N LEU A 387 -8.94 -7.70 18.10
CA LEU A 387 -9.87 -6.61 17.78
C LEU A 387 -9.14 -5.26 17.68
N PRO A 388 -9.50 -4.40 16.70
CA PRO A 388 -8.92 -3.06 16.55
C PRO A 388 -9.11 -2.23 17.81
N ALA A 389 -8.13 -1.38 18.11
CA ALA A 389 -8.36 -0.32 19.09
C ALA A 389 -9.42 0.65 18.55
N SER A 390 -10.52 0.83 19.29
CA SER A 390 -11.56 1.81 18.96
C SER A 390 -12.27 2.30 20.21
N SER A 391 -12.91 3.47 20.13
CA SER A 391 -13.74 4.02 21.20
C SER A 391 -14.91 3.10 21.54
N LEU A 392 -15.53 2.47 20.54
CA LEU A 392 -16.62 1.51 20.74
C LEU A 392 -16.19 0.24 21.47
N LYS A 393 -14.99 -0.28 21.17
CA LYS A 393 -14.42 -1.42 21.92
C LYS A 393 -14.28 -1.10 23.40
N ARG A 394 -13.83 0.12 23.75
CA ARG A 394 -13.72 0.59 25.14
C ARG A 394 -15.10 0.81 25.77
N LEU A 395 -16.02 1.42 25.04
CA LEU A 395 -17.37 1.73 25.51
C LEU A 395 -18.17 0.46 25.84
N TRP A 396 -18.06 -0.56 24.99
CA TRP A 396 -18.74 -1.86 25.16
C TRP A 396 -17.91 -2.89 25.93
N ASN A 397 -16.76 -2.49 26.48
CA ASN A 397 -15.84 -3.35 27.23
C ASN A 397 -15.59 -4.70 26.54
N LEU A 398 -15.38 -4.65 25.21
CA LEU A 398 -15.13 -5.84 24.40
C LEU A 398 -13.73 -6.39 24.67
N PRO A 399 -13.54 -7.72 24.62
CA PRO A 399 -12.23 -8.35 24.81
C PRO A 399 -11.24 -7.94 23.70
N ASP A 400 -9.96 -8.19 23.95
CA ASP A 400 -8.92 -7.97 22.93
C ASP A 400 -8.89 -9.07 21.86
N GLU A 401 -9.30 -10.28 22.23
CA GLU A 401 -9.33 -11.44 21.33
C GLU A 401 -10.45 -11.31 20.31
N MET A 402 -10.12 -11.52 19.04
CA MET A 402 -11.09 -11.53 17.95
C MET A 402 -11.90 -12.83 17.99
N PRO A 403 -13.24 -12.78 17.92
CA PRO A 403 -14.05 -13.99 17.73
C PRO A 403 -13.87 -14.61 16.34
N ASP A 404 -14.26 -15.88 16.17
CA ASP A 404 -14.07 -16.56 14.89
C ASP A 404 -14.98 -16.00 13.80
N TYR A 405 -14.38 -15.73 12.64
CA TYR A 405 -15.04 -15.28 11.42
C TYR A 405 -15.83 -16.43 10.82
N ASP A 406 -17.05 -16.15 10.39
CA ASP A 406 -17.72 -17.06 9.47
C ASP A 406 -16.96 -17.13 8.15
N TYR A 407 -17.00 -18.27 7.47
CA TYR A 407 -16.30 -18.44 6.20
C TYR A 407 -17.01 -19.41 5.27
N ASN A 408 -16.79 -19.19 3.97
CA ASN A 408 -17.23 -20.02 2.87
C ASN A 408 -16.06 -20.21 1.88
N ILE A 409 -15.87 -21.43 1.42
CA ILE A 409 -14.83 -21.79 0.45
C ILE A 409 -15.49 -22.26 -0.84
N ALA A 410 -15.00 -21.77 -1.98
CA ALA A 410 -15.41 -22.22 -3.30
C ALA A 410 -14.18 -22.51 -4.16
N LEU A 411 -14.19 -23.66 -4.85
CA LEU A 411 -13.16 -24.05 -5.80
C LEU A 411 -13.75 -24.00 -7.23
N GLY A 412 -13.13 -23.21 -8.11
CA GLY A 412 -13.35 -23.28 -9.55
C GLY A 412 -12.16 -23.94 -10.26
N ASP A 413 -12.17 -23.99 -11.59
CA ASP A 413 -11.21 -24.75 -12.42
C ASP A 413 -9.72 -24.49 -12.10
N ASN A 414 -9.38 -23.24 -11.76
CA ASN A 414 -8.02 -22.78 -11.43
C ASN A 414 -8.00 -21.77 -10.28
N VAL A 415 -9.13 -21.55 -9.60
CA VAL A 415 -9.29 -20.43 -8.67
C VAL A 415 -9.91 -20.92 -7.37
N LEU A 416 -9.23 -20.67 -6.26
CA LEU A 416 -9.76 -20.85 -4.91
C LEU A 416 -10.25 -19.49 -4.39
N THR A 417 -11.51 -19.43 -3.99
CA THR A 417 -12.12 -18.25 -3.38
C THR A 417 -12.49 -18.56 -1.94
N ILE A 418 -12.03 -17.70 -1.03
CA ILE A 418 -12.32 -17.77 0.40
C ILE A 418 -13.03 -16.48 0.78
N ASN A 419 -14.28 -16.58 1.20
CA ASN A 419 -15.04 -15.46 1.72
C ASN A 419 -15.13 -15.61 3.23
N ALA A 420 -14.73 -14.59 3.99
CA ALA A 420 -14.85 -14.60 5.43
C ALA A 420 -15.57 -13.35 5.92
N SER A 421 -16.42 -13.48 6.93
CA SER A 421 -17.25 -12.39 7.47
C SER A 421 -17.38 -12.45 8.98
N VAL A 422 -17.41 -11.28 9.60
CA VAL A 422 -17.59 -11.09 11.03
C VAL A 422 -18.99 -11.55 11.46
N ARG A 423 -19.07 -12.22 12.62
CA ARG A 423 -20.33 -12.65 13.24
C ARG A 423 -20.73 -11.74 14.39
N GLY A 424 -22.03 -11.67 14.63
CA GLY A 424 -22.60 -10.88 15.74
C GLY A 424 -22.76 -9.40 15.39
N GLU A 425 -23.85 -8.82 15.87
CA GLU A 425 -24.22 -7.45 15.55
C GLU A 425 -23.22 -6.43 16.12
N ALA A 426 -22.70 -6.69 17.32
CA ALA A 426 -21.71 -5.84 17.99
C ALA A 426 -20.46 -5.62 17.14
N LEU A 427 -19.88 -6.71 16.63
CA LEU A 427 -18.66 -6.66 15.83
C LEU A 427 -18.92 -6.09 14.43
N ARG A 428 -20.09 -6.37 13.84
CA ARG A 428 -20.48 -5.75 12.56
C ARG A 428 -20.70 -4.24 12.69
N ARG A 429 -21.19 -3.76 13.84
CA ARG A 429 -21.23 -2.31 14.14
C ARG A 429 -19.84 -1.74 14.33
N LEU A 430 -18.95 -2.47 15.00
CA LEU A 430 -17.56 -2.09 15.18
C LEU A 430 -16.82 -1.91 13.84
N SER A 431 -17.07 -2.78 12.86
CA SER A 431 -16.48 -2.68 11.51
C SER A 431 -16.92 -1.45 10.72
N TYR A 432 -18.09 -0.87 11.03
CA TYR A 432 -18.52 0.36 10.38
C TYR A 432 -17.79 1.60 10.92
N VAL A 433 -17.23 1.53 12.13
CA VAL A 433 -16.57 2.67 12.78
C VAL A 433 -15.05 2.62 12.64
N SER A 434 -14.46 1.42 12.61
CA SER A 434 -13.01 1.26 12.43
C SER A 434 -12.66 1.00 10.96
N SER A 435 -12.00 1.96 10.32
CA SER A 435 -11.51 1.82 8.93
C SER A 435 -10.48 0.70 8.75
N ALA A 436 -9.85 0.23 9.83
CA ALA A 436 -8.89 -0.88 9.83
C ALA A 436 -9.54 -2.26 10.08
N PHE A 437 -10.87 -2.35 10.05
CA PHE A 437 -11.63 -3.56 10.35
C PHE A 437 -12.82 -3.73 9.40
N PRO A 438 -12.62 -4.34 8.23
CA PRO A 438 -13.73 -4.64 7.34
C PRO A 438 -14.66 -5.70 7.96
N ALA A 439 -15.95 -5.62 7.62
CA ALA A 439 -16.94 -6.59 8.08
C ALA A 439 -16.74 -7.97 7.44
N ASP A 440 -16.15 -8.00 6.25
CA ASP A 440 -15.91 -9.17 5.43
C ASP A 440 -14.71 -8.96 4.52
N PHE A 441 -14.10 -10.06 4.09
CA PHE A 441 -13.04 -10.04 3.09
C PHE A 441 -13.15 -11.25 2.15
N MET A 442 -12.59 -11.09 0.96
CA MET A 442 -12.51 -12.13 -0.06
C MET A 442 -11.04 -12.33 -0.46
N THR A 443 -10.53 -13.53 -0.22
CA THR A 443 -9.21 -13.96 -0.70
C THR A 443 -9.39 -14.82 -1.94
N ARG A 444 -8.92 -14.34 -3.09
CA ARG A 444 -8.92 -15.07 -4.35
C ARG A 444 -7.50 -15.50 -4.73
N ILE A 445 -7.29 -16.79 -4.89
CA ILE A 445 -5.99 -17.40 -5.22
C ILE A 445 -6.12 -18.11 -6.56
N GLU A 446 -5.30 -17.70 -7.52
CA GLU A 446 -5.26 -18.31 -8.85
C GLU A 446 -4.07 -19.27 -8.96
N PHE A 447 -4.32 -20.48 -9.45
CA PHE A 447 -3.33 -21.52 -9.65
C PHE A 447 -2.88 -21.60 -11.11
N GLY A 448 -1.65 -22.08 -11.33
CA GLY A 448 -1.11 -22.23 -12.67
C GLY A 448 -1.56 -23.49 -13.41
N LYS A 449 -2.13 -24.46 -12.69
CA LYS A 449 -2.65 -25.73 -13.23
C LYS A 449 -4.08 -25.95 -12.76
N GLN A 450 -4.83 -26.73 -13.54
CA GLN A 450 -6.18 -27.15 -13.16
C GLN A 450 -6.17 -27.86 -11.82
N VAL A 451 -7.20 -27.57 -11.03
CA VAL A 451 -7.43 -28.15 -9.71
C VAL A 451 -8.73 -28.94 -9.76
N ALA A 452 -8.74 -30.10 -9.10
CA ALA A 452 -9.86 -31.03 -9.20
C ALA A 452 -10.67 -31.11 -7.90
N ALA A 453 -9.99 -31.11 -6.75
CA ALA A 453 -10.61 -31.28 -5.45
C ALA A 453 -9.82 -30.53 -4.38
N PHE A 454 -10.45 -30.30 -3.24
CA PHE A 454 -9.79 -29.71 -2.09
C PHE A 454 -10.25 -30.33 -0.77
N LYS A 455 -9.46 -30.13 0.28
CA LYS A 455 -9.81 -30.40 1.67
C LYS A 455 -9.33 -29.25 2.53
N HIS A 456 -10.14 -28.81 3.48
CA HIS A 456 -9.75 -27.72 4.39
C HIS A 456 -9.79 -28.13 5.87
N ARG A 457 -9.14 -27.29 6.67
CA ARG A 457 -9.19 -27.34 8.12
C ARG A 457 -8.93 -25.96 8.71
N LEU A 458 -9.71 -25.56 9.70
CA LEU A 458 -9.47 -24.36 10.48
C LEU A 458 -9.06 -24.75 11.91
N ARG A 459 -7.86 -24.37 12.35
CA ARG A 459 -7.37 -24.54 13.72
C ARG A 459 -6.61 -23.30 14.17
N ASP A 460 -6.84 -22.84 15.39
CA ASP A 460 -6.12 -21.70 15.99
C ASP A 460 -6.05 -20.46 15.08
N LYS A 461 -7.17 -20.14 14.42
CA LYS A 461 -7.29 -19.02 13.47
C LYS A 461 -6.37 -19.14 12.25
N VAL A 462 -5.95 -20.35 11.92
CA VAL A 462 -5.18 -20.67 10.71
C VAL A 462 -6.01 -21.64 9.88
N MET A 463 -6.34 -21.22 8.67
CA MET A 463 -7.03 -22.06 7.70
C MET A 463 -6.01 -22.69 6.77
N GLU A 464 -5.97 -24.02 6.78
CA GLU A 464 -5.15 -24.83 5.90
C GLU A 464 -6.04 -25.48 4.85
N ILE A 465 -5.64 -25.41 3.58
CA ILE A 465 -6.39 -25.97 2.46
C ILE A 465 -5.41 -26.73 1.57
N VAL A 466 -5.63 -28.04 1.41
CA VAL A 466 -4.95 -28.86 0.43
C VAL A 466 -5.81 -28.86 -0.83
N VAL A 467 -5.23 -28.43 -1.95
CA VAL A 467 -5.89 -28.38 -3.25
C VAL A 467 -5.16 -29.34 -4.19
N LEU A 468 -5.83 -30.39 -4.65
CA LEU A 468 -5.24 -31.39 -5.55
C LEU A 468 -5.25 -30.89 -6.99
N LYS A 469 -4.15 -31.10 -7.69
CA LYS A 469 -4.03 -30.78 -9.12
C LYS A 469 -4.83 -31.79 -9.92
N GLY A 470 -5.65 -31.32 -10.85
CA GLY A 470 -6.30 -32.18 -11.83
C GLY A 470 -5.27 -32.71 -12.82
N GLU A 471 -5.15 -34.03 -12.94
CA GLU A 471 -4.45 -34.62 -14.07
C GLU A 471 -5.27 -34.32 -15.34
N THR A 472 -4.61 -33.91 -16.41
CA THR A 472 -5.19 -33.48 -17.71
C THR A 472 -6.00 -34.59 -18.44
N GLY A 473 -6.43 -35.66 -17.76
CA GLY A 473 -7.11 -36.82 -18.33
C GLY A 473 -8.27 -37.44 -17.53
N GLU A 474 -8.48 -37.11 -16.25
CA GLU A 474 -9.51 -37.79 -15.41
C GLU A 474 -10.76 -36.96 -15.08
N LEU A 475 -10.87 -35.74 -15.60
CA LEU A 475 -11.99 -34.81 -15.34
C LEU A 475 -13.33 -35.19 -16.03
N LYS A 476 -13.56 -36.45 -16.41
CA LYS A 476 -14.83 -36.87 -17.04
C LYS A 476 -15.73 -37.79 -16.23
N ASN A 477 -15.33 -38.28 -15.06
CA ASN A 477 -16.12 -39.29 -14.34
C ASN A 477 -16.52 -38.93 -12.90
N ALA A 478 -16.41 -37.67 -12.48
CA ALA A 478 -16.85 -37.22 -11.15
C ALA A 478 -17.77 -36.00 -11.22
N ALA A 479 -18.73 -36.02 -12.13
CA ALA A 479 -19.88 -35.10 -12.19
C ALA A 479 -21.17 -35.87 -11.93
#